data_AF-A0AAW0WQD0-F1
#
_entry.id   AF-A0AAW0WQD0-F1
#
_cell.length_a   1.000
_cell.length_b   1.000
_cell.length_c   1.000
_cell.angle_alpha   90.00
_cell.angle_beta   90.00
_cell.angle_gamma   90.00
#
_symmetry.space_group_name_H-M   'P 1'
#
loop_
_entity.id
_entity.type
_entity.pdbx_description
1 polymer ?
#
loop_
_entity_poly.entity_id
_entity_poly.type
_entity_poly.pdbx_seq_one_letter_code
_entity_poly.pdbx_strand_id
1 'polypeptide(L)'
;MGFVLVTGAPAEPGQVRRLAERVAFIKKTHYGEEFTVKAKSDPSNVAYLSGTLQLHADLPYYEYKPGVQFIHCVVQYEGTGGESLLADAVHVAHQLKTLYPEKYSILTQTPVDWFDKGVDELGEFYKILQIPMIW
;
A
#
# COMPACT_ATOMS: atom_id res chain seq x y z
N MET A 1 6.16 10.32 -13.43
CA MET A 1 4.82 9.70 -13.34
C MET A 1 4.97 8.27 -12.86
N GLY A 2 4.18 7.86 -11.86
CA GLY A 2 4.32 6.56 -11.16
C GLY A 2 3.02 5.76 -11.02
N PHE A 3 1.97 6.09 -11.77
CA PHE A 3 0.71 5.33 -11.78
C PHE A 3 0.06 5.36 -13.18
N VAL A 4 -0.84 4.40 -13.42
CA VAL A 4 -1.68 4.32 -14.63
C VAL A 4 -3.08 3.83 -14.25
N LEU A 5 -4.12 4.39 -14.87
CA LEU A 5 -5.48 3.89 -14.76
C LEU A 5 -5.80 2.99 -15.96
N VAL A 6 -6.09 1.72 -15.69
CA VAL A 6 -6.58 0.77 -16.70
C VAL A 6 -8.11 0.73 -16.60
N THR A 7 -8.79 0.89 -17.73
CA THR A 7 -10.27 0.89 -17.81
C THR A 7 -10.78 -0.28 -18.65
N GLY A 8 -12.04 -0.67 -18.46
CA GLY A 8 -12.68 -1.74 -19.24
C GLY A 8 -12.35 -3.17 -18.79
N ALA A 9 -11.74 -3.34 -17.60
CA ALA A 9 -11.57 -4.67 -17.00
C ALA A 9 -12.93 -5.23 -16.54
N PRO A 10 -13.20 -6.54 -16.71
CA PRO A 10 -14.38 -7.19 -16.13
C PRO A 10 -14.39 -7.07 -14.60
N ALA A 11 -15.56 -6.74 -14.01
CA ALA A 11 -15.76 -6.59 -12.58
C ALA A 11 -15.81 -7.94 -11.84
N GLU A 12 -14.75 -8.74 -11.97
CA GLU A 12 -14.61 -10.06 -11.35
C GLU A 12 -13.18 -10.27 -10.81
N PRO A 13 -12.97 -11.18 -9.84
CA PRO A 13 -11.63 -11.53 -9.36
C PRO A 13 -10.70 -12.08 -10.46
N GLY A 14 -9.39 -12.01 -10.25
CA GLY A 14 -8.37 -12.59 -11.14
C GLY A 14 -7.83 -11.67 -12.24
N GLN A 15 -8.44 -10.49 -12.47
CA GLN A 15 -7.92 -9.53 -13.46
C GLN A 15 -6.54 -8.98 -13.06
N VAL A 16 -6.31 -8.77 -11.76
CA VAL A 16 -5.01 -8.33 -11.22
C VAL A 16 -3.92 -9.35 -11.53
N ARG A 17 -4.12 -10.63 -11.16
CA ARG A 17 -3.19 -11.71 -11.48
C ARG A 17 -2.83 -11.76 -12.96
N ARG A 18 -3.85 -11.77 -13.83
CA ARG A 18 -3.65 -11.82 -15.28
C ARG A 18 -2.78 -10.67 -15.80
N LEU A 19 -2.99 -9.46 -15.28
CA LEU A 19 -2.19 -8.29 -15.67
C LEU A 19 -0.79 -8.35 -15.07
N ALA A 20 -0.67 -8.70 -13.79
CA ALA A 20 0.61 -8.81 -13.09
C ALA A 20 1.52 -9.83 -13.76
N GLU A 21 1.02 -11.05 -14.03
CA GLU A 21 1.76 -12.16 -14.68
C GLU A 21 2.21 -11.84 -16.11
N ARG A 22 1.53 -10.90 -16.79
CA ARG A 22 1.97 -10.39 -18.10
C ARG A 22 3.18 -9.45 -18.01
N VAL A 23 3.36 -8.80 -16.87
CA VAL A 23 4.44 -7.82 -16.64
C VAL A 23 5.63 -8.47 -15.94
N ALA A 24 5.38 -9.22 -14.86
CA ALA A 24 6.39 -9.86 -14.01
C ALA A 24 5.77 -10.97 -13.14
N PHE A 25 6.49 -11.45 -12.13
CA PHE A 25 5.95 -12.37 -11.13
C PHE A 25 5.22 -11.62 -10.01
N ILE A 26 4.23 -12.27 -9.39
CA ILE A 26 3.54 -11.75 -8.21
C ILE A 26 4.40 -11.99 -6.97
N LYS A 27 4.59 -10.95 -6.16
CA LYS A 27 5.36 -11.07 -4.92
C LYS A 27 4.45 -11.52 -3.78
N LYS A 28 4.61 -12.78 -3.36
CA LYS A 28 3.93 -13.31 -2.17
C LYS A 28 4.35 -12.56 -0.90
N THR A 29 3.37 -12.19 -0.09
CA THR A 29 3.54 -11.55 1.22
C THR A 29 2.87 -12.40 2.31
N HIS A 30 2.87 -11.93 3.56
CA HIS A 30 2.11 -12.59 4.63
C HIS A 30 0.58 -12.43 4.45
N TYR A 31 0.11 -11.50 3.63
CA TYR A 31 -1.28 -11.39 3.19
C TYR A 31 -1.63 -12.29 1.99
N GLY A 32 -0.70 -13.13 1.54
CA GLY A 32 -0.88 -13.93 0.32
C GLY A 32 -0.28 -13.28 -0.92
N GLU A 33 -0.68 -13.82 -2.08
CA GLU A 33 -0.32 -13.30 -3.41
C GLU A 33 -1.33 -12.25 -3.89
N GLU A 34 -2.59 -12.44 -3.53
CA GLU A 34 -3.71 -11.54 -3.79
C GLU A 34 -4.56 -11.49 -2.53
N PHE A 35 -5.16 -10.34 -2.25
CA PHE A 35 -6.05 -10.16 -1.11
C PHE A 35 -7.23 -9.25 -1.49
N THR A 36 -8.37 -9.46 -0.83
CA THR A 36 -9.59 -8.69 -1.08
C THR A 36 -9.73 -7.59 -0.04
N VAL A 37 -9.76 -6.34 -0.50
CA VAL A 37 -10.02 -5.16 0.34
C VAL A 37 -11.53 -4.96 0.45
N LYS A 38 -12.08 -5.24 1.63
CA LYS A 38 -13.47 -4.99 2.01
C LYS A 38 -13.58 -4.88 3.53
N ALA A 39 -14.67 -4.30 4.02
CA ALA A 39 -14.95 -4.28 5.45
C ALA A 39 -15.05 -5.71 6.01
N LYS A 40 -14.28 -6.01 7.05
CA LYS A 40 -14.30 -7.30 7.78
C LYS A 40 -14.74 -7.06 9.23
N SER A 41 -15.42 -8.04 9.84
CA SER A 41 -15.90 -7.94 11.24
C SER A 41 -14.77 -7.99 12.27
N ASP A 42 -13.69 -8.70 11.95
CA ASP A 42 -12.47 -8.79 12.77
C ASP A 42 -11.26 -8.47 11.86
N PRO A 43 -10.96 -7.18 11.64
CA PRO A 43 -9.98 -6.77 10.66
C PRO A 43 -8.54 -6.89 11.21
N SER A 44 -7.72 -7.71 10.55
CA SER A 44 -6.27 -7.81 10.79
C SER A 44 -5.49 -6.56 10.37
N ASN A 45 -6.08 -5.71 9.52
CA ASN A 45 -5.46 -4.52 8.95
C ASN A 45 -6.48 -3.39 8.81
N VAL A 46 -6.04 -2.13 8.98
CA VAL A 46 -6.87 -0.92 8.81
C VAL A 46 -7.47 -0.79 7.42
N ALA A 47 -6.87 -1.40 6.39
CA ALA A 47 -7.42 -1.47 5.04
C ALA A 47 -8.77 -2.23 4.97
N TYR A 48 -9.08 -3.05 5.98
CA TYR A 48 -10.34 -3.78 6.09
C TYR A 48 -11.38 -3.07 6.96
N LEU A 49 -11.17 -1.78 7.27
CA LEU A 49 -12.14 -0.90 7.91
C LEU A 49 -12.86 -0.04 6.85
N SER A 50 -14.01 0.53 7.20
CA SER A 50 -14.73 1.51 6.35
C SER A 50 -14.27 2.96 6.55
N GLY A 51 -13.24 3.18 7.39
CA GLY A 51 -12.70 4.50 7.69
C GLY A 51 -11.77 5.04 6.62
N THR A 52 -11.40 6.32 6.73
CA THR A 52 -10.43 6.95 5.85
C THR A 52 -9.03 6.38 6.05
N LEU A 53 -8.39 5.96 4.95
CA LEU A 53 -6.96 5.67 4.93
C LEU A 53 -6.20 6.94 4.56
N GLN A 54 -5.26 7.35 5.41
CA GLN A 54 -4.35 8.45 5.12
C GLN A 54 -3.40 8.07 3.97
N LEU A 55 -2.72 9.06 3.36
CA LEU A 55 -1.66 8.78 2.39
C LEU A 55 -0.60 7.87 3.03
N HIS A 56 -0.32 6.75 2.39
CA HIS A 56 0.63 5.75 2.87
C HIS A 56 1.33 5.07 1.70
N ALA A 57 2.43 4.40 2.02
CA ALA A 57 3.04 3.40 1.15
C ALA A 57 2.84 2.03 1.80
N ASP A 58 2.52 1.03 0.99
CA ASP A 58 2.21 -0.31 1.48
C ASP A 58 3.46 -1.03 2.00
N LEU A 59 3.23 -1.85 3.02
CA LEU A 59 4.22 -2.79 3.58
C LEU A 59 5.55 -2.12 3.97
N PRO A 60 5.55 -1.01 4.74
CA PRO A 60 6.78 -0.30 5.10
C PRO A 60 7.77 -1.18 5.90
N TYR A 61 7.25 -2.21 6.56
CA TYR A 61 7.96 -3.25 7.32
C TYR A 61 8.61 -4.36 6.48
N TYR A 62 8.60 -4.29 5.15
CA TYR A 62 9.40 -5.16 4.27
C TYR A 62 10.66 -4.45 3.80
N GLU A 63 11.81 -5.10 3.91
CA GLU A 63 13.06 -4.59 3.33
C GLU A 63 12.97 -4.60 1.80
N TYR A 64 12.66 -5.76 1.22
CA TYR A 64 12.35 -5.89 -0.20
C TYR A 64 10.83 -5.83 -0.41
N LYS A 65 10.29 -4.64 -0.68
CA LYS A 65 8.86 -4.35 -0.89
C LYS A 65 8.40 -4.70 -2.32
N PRO A 66 7.08 -4.87 -2.59
CA PRO A 66 6.57 -4.86 -3.95
C PRO A 66 6.93 -3.54 -4.66
N GLY A 67 7.49 -3.61 -5.86
CA GLY A 67 7.85 -2.40 -6.63
C GLY A 67 6.66 -1.74 -7.32
N VAL A 68 5.58 -2.48 -7.55
CA VAL A 68 4.34 -2.02 -8.18
C VAL A 68 3.16 -2.65 -7.44
N GLN A 69 2.11 -1.87 -7.23
CA GLN A 69 0.84 -2.32 -6.67
C GLN A 69 -0.25 -2.25 -7.73
N PHE A 70 -1.10 -3.28 -7.77
CA PHE A 70 -2.28 -3.34 -8.61
C PHE A 70 -3.53 -3.36 -7.73
N ILE A 71 -4.49 -2.48 -8.02
CA ILE A 71 -5.77 -2.41 -7.32
C ILE A 71 -6.87 -2.49 -8.38
N HIS A 72 -7.78 -3.45 -8.21
CA HIS A 72 -8.91 -3.65 -9.10
C HIS A 72 -10.23 -3.44 -8.35
N CYS A 73 -11.02 -2.48 -8.80
CA CYS A 73 -12.34 -2.25 -8.26
C CYS A 73 -13.32 -3.27 -8.84
N VAL A 74 -13.71 -4.27 -8.03
CA VAL A 74 -14.73 -5.27 -8.37
C VAL A 74 -16.12 -4.73 -8.04
N VAL A 75 -16.27 -4.09 -6.88
CA VAL A 75 -17.49 -3.42 -6.43
C VAL A 75 -17.09 -2.08 -5.82
N GLN A 76 -17.73 -1.00 -6.28
CA GLN A 76 -17.62 0.32 -5.67
C GLN A 76 -18.78 0.54 -4.70
N TYR A 77 -18.53 1.27 -3.61
CA TYR A 77 -19.59 1.65 -2.69
C TYR A 77 -20.62 2.56 -3.37
N GLU A 78 -21.91 2.32 -3.16
CA GLU A 78 -23.00 3.08 -3.81
C GLU A 78 -23.31 4.42 -3.13
N GLY A 79 -22.76 4.68 -1.94
CA GLY A 79 -22.92 5.94 -1.22
C GLY A 79 -21.81 6.95 -1.50
N THR A 80 -21.66 7.92 -0.60
CA THR A 80 -20.58 8.92 -0.66
C THR A 80 -19.31 8.37 -0.02
N GLY A 81 -18.15 8.62 -0.65
CA GLY A 81 -16.85 8.20 -0.15
C GLY A 81 -16.21 7.09 -0.99
N GLY A 82 -15.06 6.59 -0.54
CA GLY A 82 -14.33 5.52 -1.24
C GLY A 82 -13.49 6.03 -2.42
N GLU A 83 -13.27 7.34 -2.52
CA GLU A 83 -12.39 7.93 -3.52
C GLU A 83 -10.94 7.51 -3.25
N SER A 84 -10.21 7.23 -4.33
CA SER A 84 -8.77 6.98 -4.25
C SER A 84 -8.01 8.31 -4.23
N LEU A 85 -7.06 8.45 -3.31
CA LEU A 85 -6.12 9.58 -3.24
C LEU A 85 -4.71 9.10 -3.59
N LEU A 86 -4.00 9.88 -4.40
CA LEU A 86 -2.64 9.61 -4.83
C LEU A 86 -1.80 10.87 -4.67
N ALA A 87 -0.53 10.70 -4.27
CA ALA A 87 0.43 11.79 -4.15
C ALA A 87 1.80 11.36 -4.70
N ASP A 88 2.50 12.29 -5.34
CA ASP A 88 3.89 12.08 -5.77
C ASP A 88 4.83 12.33 -4.58
N ALA A 89 5.18 11.27 -3.86
CA ALA A 89 6.03 11.35 -2.68
C ALA A 89 7.43 11.89 -2.99
N VAL A 90 7.96 11.67 -4.20
CA VAL A 90 9.27 12.19 -4.61
C VAL A 90 9.19 13.71 -4.76
N HIS A 91 8.15 14.21 -5.42
CA HIS A 91 7.92 15.65 -5.52
C HIS A 91 7.75 16.30 -4.15
N VAL A 92 6.95 15.69 -3.26
CA VAL A 92 6.73 16.17 -1.88
C VAL A 92 8.05 16.20 -1.10
N ALA A 93 8.89 15.15 -1.21
CA ALA A 93 10.19 15.10 -0.56
C ALA A 93 11.13 16.21 -1.06
N HIS A 94 11.16 16.48 -2.38
CA HIS A 94 11.94 17.59 -2.95
C HIS A 94 11.46 18.96 -2.46
N GLN A 95 10.14 19.18 -2.39
CA GLN A 95 9.57 20.39 -1.82
C GLN A 95 9.95 20.54 -0.35
N LEU A 96 9.84 19.47 0.44
CA LEU A 96 10.21 19.46 1.86
C LEU A 96 11.70 19.79 2.04
N LYS A 97 12.59 19.22 1.22
CA LYS A 97 14.02 19.52 1.23
C LYS A 97 14.31 21.00 0.97
N THR A 98 13.56 21.62 0.07
CA THR A 98 13.75 23.02 -0.33
C THR A 98 13.17 24.00 0.69
N LEU A 99 11.95 23.75 1.16
CA LEU A 99 11.21 24.66 2.03
C LEU A 99 11.55 24.48 3.51
N TYR A 100 11.89 23.26 3.93
CA TYR A 100 12.11 22.89 5.33
C TYR A 100 13.28 21.88 5.46
N PRO A 101 14.53 22.27 5.13
CA PRO A 101 15.68 21.36 5.08
C PRO A 101 15.95 20.63 6.39
N GLU A 102 15.71 21.27 7.54
CA GLU A 102 15.87 20.61 8.85
C GLU A 102 14.85 19.47 9.05
N LYS A 103 13.58 19.69 8.67
CA LYS A 103 12.54 18.65 8.73
C LYS A 103 12.84 17.50 7.78
N TYR A 104 13.29 17.81 6.57
CA TYR A 104 13.76 16.81 5.62
C TYR A 104 14.90 15.98 6.22
N SER A 105 15.89 16.62 6.84
CA SER A 105 17.01 15.94 7.50
C SER A 105 16.53 14.94 8.55
N ILE A 106 15.61 15.35 9.43
CA ILE A 106 15.01 14.47 10.45
C ILE A 106 14.38 13.24 9.79
N LEU A 107 13.52 13.43 8.78
CA LEU A 107 12.81 12.32 8.12
C LEU A 107 13.73 11.38 7.32
N THR A 108 14.93 11.84 6.94
CA THR A 108 15.94 11.01 6.24
C THR A 108 16.93 10.32 7.16
N GLN A 109 17.09 10.78 8.41
CA GLN A 109 18.15 10.30 9.31
C GLN A 109 17.62 9.61 10.55
N THR A 110 16.39 9.91 10.97
CA THR A 110 15.78 9.28 12.14
C THR A 110 15.09 7.98 11.73
N PRO A 111 15.56 6.82 12.20
CA PRO A 111 14.89 5.56 11.91
C PRO A 111 13.52 5.49 12.59
N VAL A 112 12.57 4.84 11.92
CA VAL A 112 11.23 4.56 12.41
C VAL A 112 11.05 3.05 12.47
N ASP A 113 10.45 2.57 13.56
CA ASP A 113 10.07 1.16 13.71
C ASP A 113 8.74 0.92 12.98
N TRP A 114 8.84 0.35 11.78
CA TRP A 114 7.69 -0.14 11.04
C TRP A 114 7.44 -1.58 11.44
N PHE A 115 6.25 -1.90 11.92
CA PHE A 115 5.91 -3.28 12.28
C PHE A 115 4.49 -3.65 11.87
N ASP A 116 4.28 -4.95 11.72
CA ASP A 116 2.97 -5.56 11.54
C ASP A 116 2.92 -6.86 12.32
N LYS A 117 1.86 -7.02 13.12
CA LYS A 117 1.68 -8.17 14.00
C LYS A 117 0.22 -8.57 13.97
N GLY A 118 -0.04 -9.81 13.59
CA GLY A 118 -1.41 -10.31 13.52
C GLY A 118 -1.48 -11.74 13.04
N VAL A 119 -2.70 -12.13 12.66
CA VAL A 119 -3.02 -13.41 12.06
C VAL A 119 -3.82 -13.12 10.81
N ASP A 120 -3.46 -13.75 9.69
CA ASP A 120 -4.23 -13.69 8.44
C ASP A 120 -4.30 -15.09 7.82
N GLU A 121 -4.76 -15.22 6.57
CA GLU A 121 -4.99 -16.49 5.87
C GLU A 121 -3.78 -17.44 5.86
N LEU A 122 -2.56 -16.91 5.88
CA LEU A 122 -1.32 -17.69 5.90
C LEU A 122 -0.81 -18.03 7.32
N GLY A 123 -1.54 -17.64 8.37
CA GLY A 123 -1.22 -17.88 9.77
C GLY A 123 -0.73 -16.63 10.50
N GLU A 124 -0.09 -16.85 11.65
CA GLU A 124 0.46 -15.78 12.47
C GLU A 124 1.70 -15.15 11.82
N PHE A 125 1.84 -13.83 11.95
CA PHE A 125 3.00 -13.11 11.46
C PHE A 125 3.46 -12.03 12.43
N TYR A 126 4.77 -11.79 12.40
CA TYR A 126 5.40 -10.65 13.03
C TYR A 126 6.49 -10.12 12.11
N LYS A 127 6.32 -8.89 11.62
CA LYS A 127 7.27 -8.19 10.76
C LYS A 127 7.72 -6.92 11.47
N ILE A 128 9.02 -6.63 11.37
CA ILE A 128 9.60 -5.38 11.84
C ILE A 128 10.71 -4.96 10.87
N LEU A 129 10.77 -3.67 10.57
CA LEU A 129 11.86 -3.03 9.85
C LEU A 129 12.10 -1.66 10.44
N GLN A 130 13.36 -1.35 10.72
CA GLN A 130 13.77 -0.04 11.21
C GLN A 130 14.48 0.71 10.08
N ILE A 131 13.78 1.69 9.49
CA ILE A 131 14.32 2.56 8.43
C ILE A 131 13.71 3.97 8.57
N PRO A 132 14.38 5.02 8.07
CA PRO A 132 13.80 6.37 8.02
C PRO A 132 12.49 6.41 7.25
N MET A 133 11.80 7.55 7.26
CA MET A 133 10.59 7.75 6.46
C MET A 133 10.90 8.07 4.99
N ILE A 134 12.03 8.74 4.74
CA ILE A 134 12.53 9.08 3.41
C ILE A 134 13.91 8.44 3.27
N TRP A 135 14.11 7.53 2.31
CA TRP A 135 15.36 6.83 2.07
C TRP A 135 15.66 6.67 0.58
#